data_AF-A0A341DCC9-F1
#
_entry.id   AF-A0A341DCC9-F1
#
_cell.length_a   1.000
_cell.length_b   1.000
_cell.length_c   1.000
_cell.angle_alpha   90.00
_cell.angle_beta   90.00
_cell.angle_gamma   90.00
#
_symmetry.space_group_name_H-M   'P 1'
#
loop_
_entity.id
_entity.type
_entity.pdbx_description
1 polymer ?
#
loop_
_entity_poly.entity_id
_entity_poly.type
_entity_poly.pdbx_seq_one_letter_code
_entity_poly.pdbx_strand_id
1 'polypeptide(L)'
;MELWKQLRQAGLVPPGLGPPPRALRVVPPVKRVDQTLMFPGADTGGARESLLWLWKELVNLRLVDVQLLGQLCSLGLEMGALQEELITFLEEEEDRELEGKQEGACGPAPGHRLPDFEMTI
;
A
#
# COMPACT_ATOMS: atom_id res chain seq x y z
N MET A 1 0.67 12.87 -6.71
CA MET A 1 1.11 11.87 -7.71
C MET A 1 2.46 11.23 -7.38
N GLU A 2 3.29 11.79 -6.49
CA GLU A 2 4.61 11.20 -6.19
C GLU A 2 4.53 9.91 -5.36
N LEU A 3 3.69 9.90 -4.31
CA LEU A 3 3.46 8.70 -3.48
C LEU A 3 3.02 7.47 -4.30
N TRP A 4 2.18 7.68 -5.31
CA TRP A 4 1.78 6.61 -6.22
C TRP A 4 2.97 6.04 -7.02
N LYS A 5 3.93 6.89 -7.43
CA LYS A 5 5.14 6.41 -8.11
C LYS A 5 6.01 5.61 -7.16
N GLN A 6 6.16 6.07 -5.92
CA GLN A 6 6.92 5.36 -4.89
C GLN A 6 6.30 3.98 -4.61
N LEU A 7 4.97 3.90 -4.42
CA LEU A 7 4.26 2.64 -4.23
C LEU A 7 4.51 1.67 -5.39
N ARG A 8 4.51 2.19 -6.63
CA ARG A 8 4.82 1.39 -7.83
C ARG A 8 6.27 0.92 -7.86
N GLN A 9 7.22 1.80 -7.53
CA GLN A 9 8.64 1.46 -7.50
C GLN A 9 8.94 0.39 -6.44
N ALA A 10 8.22 0.43 -5.33
CA ALA A 10 8.29 -0.58 -4.28
C ALA A 10 7.61 -1.91 -4.66
N GLY A 11 6.96 -2.01 -5.83
CA GLY A 11 6.23 -3.21 -6.24
C GLY A 11 4.94 -3.48 -5.42
N LEU A 12 4.51 -2.52 -4.59
CA LEU A 12 3.37 -2.64 -3.67
C LEU A 12 2.02 -2.31 -4.33
N VAL A 13 1.99 -2.18 -5.67
CA VAL A 13 0.76 -1.91 -6.41
C VAL A 13 0.02 -3.25 -6.65
N PRO A 14 -1.27 -3.35 -6.30
CA PRO A 14 -2.04 -4.56 -6.53
C PRO A 14 -2.02 -5.00 -8.01
N PRO A 15 -1.92 -6.31 -8.29
CA PRO A 15 -1.97 -6.83 -9.66
C PRO A 15 -3.26 -6.39 -10.37
N GLY A 16 -3.12 -5.91 -11.61
CA GLY A 16 -4.26 -5.43 -12.40
C GLY A 16 -4.69 -3.99 -12.10
N LEU A 17 -4.12 -3.35 -11.08
CA LEU A 17 -4.36 -1.92 -10.83
C LEU A 17 -3.54 -1.08 -11.81
N GLY A 18 -4.22 -0.53 -12.82
CA GLY A 18 -3.62 0.34 -13.83
C GLY A 18 -3.14 1.70 -13.27
N PRO A 19 -2.61 2.59 -14.13
CA PRO A 19 -2.30 3.95 -13.71
C PRO A 19 -3.56 4.69 -13.23
N PRO A 20 -3.45 5.67 -12.31
CA PRO A 20 -4.60 6.39 -11.81
C PRO A 20 -5.39 7.04 -12.96
N PRO A 21 -6.73 7.13 -12.85
CA PRO A 21 -7.57 7.79 -13.85
C PRO A 21 -7.03 9.17 -14.22
N ARG A 22 -7.19 9.57 -15.49
CA ARG A 22 -6.71 10.90 -15.96
C ARG A 22 -7.31 12.05 -15.14
N ALA A 23 -8.53 11.86 -14.66
CA ALA A 23 -9.17 12.80 -13.73
C ALA A 23 -8.33 13.02 -12.46
N LEU A 24 -7.70 12.02 -11.88
CA LEU A 24 -6.88 12.23 -10.67
C LEU A 24 -5.48 12.77 -10.98
N ARG A 25 -5.04 12.67 -12.24
CA ARG A 25 -3.70 13.11 -12.68
C ARG A 25 -3.61 14.57 -13.08
N VAL A 26 -4.70 15.14 -13.57
CA VAL A 26 -4.74 16.51 -14.09
C VAL A 26 -5.30 17.44 -13.02
N VAL A 27 -4.60 18.53 -12.69
CA VAL A 27 -5.19 19.63 -11.91
C VAL A 27 -6.38 20.16 -12.71
N PRO A 28 -7.60 20.20 -12.18
CA PRO A 28 -8.74 20.73 -12.91
C PRO A 28 -8.36 22.10 -13.47
N PRO A 29 -8.48 22.34 -14.78
CA PRO A 29 -8.22 23.67 -15.29
C PRO A 29 -9.20 24.61 -14.58
N VAL A 30 -8.67 25.57 -13.82
CA VAL A 30 -9.41 26.73 -13.30
C VAL A 30 -9.75 27.65 -14.48
N LYS A 31 -10.26 27.10 -15.58
CA LYS A 31 -10.85 27.93 -16.63
C LYS A 31 -12.16 28.42 -16.06
N ARG A 32 -12.22 29.74 -15.85
CA ARG A 32 -13.43 30.47 -15.46
C ARG A 32 -14.58 29.99 -16.34
N VAL A 33 -15.44 29.16 -15.78
CA VAL A 33 -16.64 28.60 -16.44
C VAL A 33 -17.56 29.73 -16.93
N ASP A 34 -17.40 30.91 -16.34
CA ASP A 34 -17.97 32.19 -16.74
C ASP A 34 -17.75 32.53 -18.23
N GLN A 35 -16.65 32.08 -18.85
CA GLN A 35 -16.35 32.38 -20.26
C GLN A 35 -16.91 31.36 -21.26
N THR A 36 -17.12 30.10 -20.85
CA THR A 36 -17.56 29.03 -21.76
C THR A 36 -19.09 28.90 -21.83
N LEU A 37 -19.84 29.51 -20.90
CA LEU A 37 -21.31 29.46 -20.84
C LEU A 37 -22.01 30.74 -21.31
N MET A 38 -21.39 31.57 -22.15
CA MET A 38 -22.06 32.71 -22.79
C MET A 38 -22.81 32.24 -24.05
N PHE A 39 -23.84 31.42 -23.88
CA PHE A 39 -24.86 31.21 -24.91
C PHE A 39 -25.92 32.33 -24.78
N PRO A 40 -26.21 33.11 -25.85
CA PRO A 40 -27.21 34.16 -25.76
C PRO A 40 -28.61 33.53 -25.87
N GLY A 41 -29.32 33.38 -24.75
CA GLY A 41 -30.71 32.92 -24.80
C GLY A 41 -31.39 32.75 -23.44
N ALA A 42 -32.36 33.65 -23.17
CA ALA A 42 -33.56 33.55 -22.32
C ALA A 42 -33.43 32.98 -20.88
N ASP A 43 -33.63 33.84 -19.88
CA ASP A 43 -33.97 33.56 -18.48
C ASP A 43 -33.51 32.21 -17.88
N THR A 44 -32.22 31.90 -18.07
CA THR A 44 -31.55 30.69 -17.56
C THR A 44 -30.95 30.87 -16.17
N GLY A 45 -31.25 31.99 -15.50
CA GLY A 45 -30.62 32.45 -14.25
C GLY A 45 -30.97 31.67 -12.98
N GLY A 46 -31.61 30.50 -13.08
CA GLY A 46 -31.59 29.48 -12.02
C GLY A 46 -30.92 28.16 -12.44
N ALA A 47 -31.10 27.76 -13.71
CA ALA A 47 -30.49 26.54 -14.24
C ALA A 47 -28.97 26.66 -14.40
N ARG A 48 -28.48 27.85 -14.75
CA ARG A 48 -27.05 28.14 -14.90
C ARG A 48 -26.34 28.06 -13.54
N GLU A 49 -26.97 28.55 -12.50
CA GLU A 49 -26.49 28.60 -11.11
C GLU A 49 -26.48 27.20 -10.53
N SER A 50 -27.52 26.41 -10.82
CA SER A 50 -27.58 24.99 -10.49
C SER A 50 -26.44 24.19 -11.15
N LEU A 51 -26.15 24.47 -12.43
CA LEU A 51 -25.03 23.84 -13.14
C LEU A 51 -23.68 24.26 -12.57
N LEU A 52 -23.49 25.54 -12.24
CA LEU A 52 -22.27 26.04 -11.61
C LEU A 52 -22.04 25.41 -10.24
N TRP A 53 -23.11 25.23 -9.47
CA TRP A 53 -23.07 24.54 -8.18
C TRP A 53 -22.67 23.07 -8.36
N LEU A 54 -23.30 22.33 -9.28
CA LEU A 54 -22.96 20.94 -9.57
C LEU A 54 -21.49 20.79 -10.01
N TRP A 55 -21.00 21.69 -10.85
CA TRP A 55 -19.59 21.70 -11.26
C TRP A 55 -18.64 21.90 -10.08
N LYS A 56 -18.98 22.81 -9.17
CA LYS A 56 -18.19 23.04 -7.96
C LYS A 56 -18.17 21.79 -7.07
N GLU A 57 -19.32 21.14 -6.87
CA GLU A 57 -19.40 19.91 -6.10
C GLU A 57 -18.61 18.76 -6.74
N LEU A 58 -18.67 18.61 -8.07
CA LEU A 58 -17.85 17.62 -8.79
C LEU A 58 -16.35 17.86 -8.62
N VAL A 59 -15.92 19.12 -8.61
CA VAL A 59 -14.52 19.49 -8.35
C VAL A 59 -14.13 19.19 -6.90
N ASN A 60 -15.01 19.50 -5.93
CA ASN A 60 -14.80 19.19 -4.51
C ASN A 60 -14.65 17.68 -4.29
N LEU A 61 -15.57 16.89 -4.85
CA LEU A 61 -15.53 15.43 -4.74
C LEU A 61 -14.24 14.87 -5.33
N ARG A 62 -13.82 15.36 -6.51
CA ARG A 62 -12.55 14.97 -7.12
C ARG A 62 -11.34 15.34 -6.26
N LEU A 63 -11.39 16.45 -5.52
CA LEU A 63 -10.31 16.82 -4.60
C LEU A 63 -10.22 15.81 -3.44
N VAL A 64 -11.37 15.41 -2.89
CA VAL A 64 -11.45 14.37 -1.86
C VAL A 64 -10.88 13.05 -2.39
N ASP A 65 -11.22 12.64 -3.62
CA ASP A 65 -10.68 11.42 -4.23
C ASP A 65 -9.14 11.46 -4.34
N VAL A 66 -8.58 12.62 -4.69
CA VAL A 66 -7.11 12.80 -4.77
C VAL A 66 -6.47 12.68 -3.39
N GLN A 67 -7.10 13.25 -2.36
CA GLN A 67 -6.61 13.15 -0.98
C GLN A 67 -6.66 11.69 -0.49
N LEU A 68 -7.79 11.01 -0.67
CA LEU A 68 -7.98 9.61 -0.30
C LEU A 68 -6.94 8.72 -0.99
N LEU A 69 -6.71 8.90 -2.29
CA LEU A 69 -5.68 8.16 -3.01
C LEU A 69 -4.28 8.41 -2.40
N GLY A 70 -3.98 9.63 -1.98
CA GLY A 70 -2.73 9.96 -1.28
C GLY A 70 -2.59 9.22 0.05
N GLN A 71 -3.66 9.18 0.85
CA GLN A 71 -3.67 8.44 2.12
C GLN A 71 -3.47 6.94 1.91
N LEU A 72 -4.17 6.34 0.94
CA LEU A 72 -4.02 4.94 0.58
C LEU A 72 -2.60 4.61 0.10
N CYS A 73 -1.97 5.50 -0.68
CA CYS A 73 -0.58 5.31 -1.07
C CYS A 73 0.37 5.36 0.13
N SER A 74 0.14 6.27 1.08
CA SER A 74 0.98 6.40 2.29
C SER A 74 0.86 5.14 3.15
N LEU A 75 -0.37 4.68 3.40
CA LEU A 75 -0.64 3.45 4.13
C LEU A 75 0.01 2.24 3.45
N GLY A 76 -0.08 2.13 2.12
CA GLY A 76 0.55 1.04 1.40
C GLY A 76 2.08 1.01 1.55
N LEU A 77 2.73 2.19 1.58
CA LEU A 77 4.16 2.29 1.84
C LEU A 77 4.52 1.90 3.28
N GLU A 78 3.73 2.34 4.26
CA GLU A 78 3.90 1.96 5.68
C GLU A 78 3.74 0.44 5.87
N MET A 79 2.73 -0.16 5.23
CA MET A 79 2.55 -1.61 5.24
C MET A 79 3.74 -2.35 4.62
N GLY A 80 4.30 -1.83 3.52
CA GLY A 80 5.50 -2.39 2.92
C GLY A 80 6.70 -2.35 3.87
N ALA A 81 6.92 -1.22 4.55
CA ALA A 81 7.99 -1.10 5.53
C ALA A 81 7.84 -2.10 6.69
N LEU A 82 6.61 -2.24 7.23
CA LEU A 82 6.32 -3.22 8.28
C LEU A 82 6.52 -4.66 7.81
N GLN A 83 6.24 -4.97 6.55
CA GLN A 83 6.46 -6.29 5.99
C GLN A 83 7.96 -6.63 5.93
N GLU A 84 8.80 -5.70 5.51
CA GLU A 84 10.26 -5.87 5.51
C GLU A 84 10.82 -6.00 6.92
N GLU A 85 10.33 -5.21 7.88
CA GLU A 85 10.69 -5.33 9.30
C GLU A 85 10.34 -6.72 9.86
N LEU A 86 9.16 -7.25 9.51
CA LEU A 86 8.73 -8.58 9.94
C LEU A 86 9.58 -9.69 9.30
N ILE A 87 9.94 -9.56 8.02
CA ILE A 87 10.83 -10.51 7.34
C ILE A 87 12.20 -10.51 8.03
N THR A 88 12.77 -9.33 8.29
CA THR A 88 14.07 -9.19 8.97
C THR A 88 14.03 -9.84 10.36
N PHE A 89 12.96 -9.60 11.13
CA PHE A 89 12.80 -10.19 12.45
C PHE A 89 12.76 -11.73 12.41
N LEU A 90 12.04 -12.31 11.44
CA LEU A 90 11.94 -13.77 11.29
C LEU A 90 13.28 -14.39 10.86
N GLU A 91 14.01 -13.75 9.95
CA GLU A 91 15.36 -14.18 9.54
C GLU A 91 16.32 -14.16 10.74
N GLU A 92 16.30 -13.11 11.56
CA GLU A 92 17.10 -13.03 12.78
C GLU A 92 16.71 -14.08 13.84
N GLU A 93 15.44 -14.44 13.94
CA GLU A 93 14.97 -15.49 14.86
C GLU A 93 15.43 -16.89 14.42
N GLU A 94 15.37 -17.18 13.11
CA GLU A 94 15.84 -18.46 12.55
C GLU A 94 17.35 -18.66 12.77
N ASP A 95 18.17 -17.62 12.54
CA ASP A 95 19.62 -17.69 12.77
C ASP A 95 19.97 -17.97 14.24
N ARG A 96 19.24 -17.38 15.20
CA ARG A 96 19.43 -17.66 16.63
C ARG A 96 19.03 -19.09 17.00
N GLU A 97 17.98 -19.63 16.38
CA GLU A 97 17.58 -21.02 16.61
C GLU A 97 18.62 -22.02 16.06
N LEU A 98 19.25 -21.69 14.93
CA LEU A 98 20.34 -22.48 14.35
C LEU A 98 21.63 -22.38 15.19
N GLU A 99 21.99 -21.21 15.72
CA GLU A 99 23.12 -21.07 16.65
C GLU A 99 22.90 -21.87 17.96
N GLY A 100 21.71 -21.78 18.56
CA GLY A 100 21.38 -22.53 19.78
C GLY A 100 21.37 -24.05 19.60
N LYS A 101 21.05 -24.54 18.39
CA LYS A 101 21.15 -25.97 18.04
C LYS A 101 22.59 -26.40 17.77
N GLN A 102 23.44 -25.52 17.26
CA GLN A 102 24.84 -25.84 16.97
C GLN A 102 25.72 -25.87 18.23
N GLU A 103 25.42 -25.04 19.24
CA GLU A 103 26.08 -25.10 20.56
C GLU A 103 25.68 -26.33 21.40
N GLY A 104 24.56 -26.98 21.09
CA GLY A 104 24.17 -28.28 21.67
C GLY A 104 24.85 -29.50 21.02
N ALA A 105 25.60 -29.31 19.93
CA ALA A 105 26.17 -30.39 19.14
C ALA A 105 27.70 -30.29 19.07
N CYS A 106 28.37 -30.17 20.22
CA CYS A 106 29.80 -30.38 20.32
C CYS A 106 30.14 -31.52 21.28
N GLY A 107 30.37 -32.71 20.71
CA GLY A 107 31.04 -33.82 21.38
C GLY A 107 30.83 -35.15 20.65
N PRO A 108 31.84 -35.72 19.95
CA PRO A 108 31.83 -37.15 19.69
C PRO A 108 32.18 -37.83 21.02
N ALA A 109 31.17 -38.27 21.78
CA ALA A 109 31.42 -39.14 22.92
C ALA A 109 31.64 -40.57 22.40
N PRO A 110 32.85 -41.15 22.51
CA PRO A 110 33.05 -42.54 22.16
C PRO A 110 32.51 -43.40 23.31
N GLY A 111 31.54 -44.26 23.00
CA GLY A 111 31.21 -45.42 23.83
C GLY A 111 30.27 -45.17 24.99
N HIS A 112 28.97 -45.21 24.71
CA HIS A 112 28.00 -45.67 25.69
C HIS A 112 27.47 -47.03 25.24
N ARG A 113 28.15 -48.05 25.75
CA ARG A 113 27.74 -49.44 25.77
C ARG A 113 26.31 -49.51 26.32
N LEU A 114 25.38 -49.98 25.50
CA LEU A 114 24.03 -50.35 25.94
C LEU A 114 24.15 -51.35 27.10
N PRO A 115 23.40 -51.20 28.20
CA PRO A 115 23.36 -52.25 29.21
C PRO A 115 22.50 -53.40 28.68
N ASP A 116 23.15 -54.51 28.37
CA ASP A 116 22.53 -55.77 28.00
C ASP A 116 21.89 -56.37 29.26
N PHE A 117 20.62 -56.07 29.54
CA PHE A 117 19.88 -56.81 30.56
C PHE A 117 19.32 -58.08 29.95
N GLU A 118 20.06 -59.17 30.16
CA GLU A 118 19.62 -60.53 29.88
C GLU A 118 18.45 -60.89 30.83
N MET A 119 17.26 -61.05 30.26
CA MET A 119 16.05 -61.41 30.99
C MET A 119 15.94 -62.94 31.06
N THR A 120 16.41 -63.53 32.15
CA THR A 120 16.16 -64.95 32.46
C THR A 120 14.74 -65.10 33.00
N ILE A 121 13.96 -65.96 32.33
CA ILE A 121 12.56 -66.30 32.66
C ILE A 121 12.51 -67.40 33.73
#